data_AF-H9F2L3-F1
#
_entry.id   AF-H9F2L3-F1
#
_cell.length_a   1.000
_cell.length_b   1.000
_cell.length_c   1.000
_cell.angle_alpha   90.00
_cell.angle_beta   90.00
_cell.angle_gamma   90.00
#
_symmetry.space_group_name_H-M   'P 1'
#
loop_
_entity.id
_entity.type
_entity.pdbx_description
1 polymer ?
#
loop_
_entity_poly.entity_id
_entity_poly.type
_entity_poly.pdbx_seq_one_letter_code
_entity_poly.pdbx_strand_id
1 'polypeptide(L)'
;YQTLLQLGGPKLGRLFQTDVGFGLLGELLVALADHVGPADRAGVLGILRSLASTGRFTLNLSLLSQAERESCKGLFQKLQAMGVPGSMKEGLSWEEQGLEEQSGGLQEEERLLQELLELYQVD
;
A
#
# COMPACT_ATOMS: atom_id res chain seq x y z
N TYR A 1 -13.47 4.35 -0.98
CA TYR A 1 -12.11 4.84 -1.24
C TYR A 1 -11.77 6.15 -0.50
N GLN A 2 -12.36 7.30 -0.86
CA GLN A 2 -12.04 8.60 -0.23
C GLN A 2 -12.12 8.62 1.31
N THR A 3 -13.15 8.00 1.89
CA THR A 3 -13.29 7.88 3.35
C THR A 3 -12.13 7.11 3.99
N LEU A 4 -11.55 6.13 3.29
CA LEU A 4 -10.43 5.33 3.79
C LEU A 4 -9.14 6.15 3.83
N LEU A 5 -8.88 6.93 2.77
CA LEU A 5 -7.78 7.88 2.72
C LEU A 5 -7.92 8.95 3.81
N GLN A 6 -9.12 9.49 4.02
CA GLN A 6 -9.37 10.48 5.07
C GLN A 6 -9.28 9.93 6.50
N LEU A 7 -9.64 8.66 6.72
CA LEU A 7 -9.37 8.00 8.00
C LEU A 7 -7.87 7.85 8.22
N GLY A 8 -7.13 7.49 7.16
CA GLY A 8 -5.70 7.25 7.19
C GLY A 8 -5.30 6.00 8.00
N GLY A 9 -4.04 5.61 7.92
CA GLY A 9 -3.54 4.39 8.54
C GLY A 9 -3.78 4.29 10.05
N PRO A 10 -3.45 5.30 10.87
CA PRO A 10 -3.53 5.17 12.33
C PRO A 10 -4.95 4.98 12.88
N LYS A 11 -5.97 5.59 12.25
CA LYS A 11 -7.37 5.42 12.67
C LYS A 11 -7.93 4.10 12.17
N LEU A 12 -7.60 3.70 10.93
CA LEU A 12 -7.95 2.38 10.39
C LEU A 12 -7.33 1.27 11.22
N GLY A 13 -6.04 1.35 11.56
CA GLY A 13 -5.37 0.38 12.42
C GLY A 13 -6.03 0.24 13.78
N ARG A 14 -6.48 1.34 14.41
CA ARG A 14 -7.27 1.28 15.65
C ARG A 14 -8.64 0.66 15.45
N LEU A 15 -9.33 0.99 14.35
CA LEU A 15 -10.62 0.36 14.03
C LEU A 15 -10.46 -1.16 13.92
N PHE A 16 -9.44 -1.61 13.19
CA PHE A 16 -9.09 -3.02 13.00
C PHE A 16 -8.65 -3.73 14.29
N GLN A 17 -8.13 -3.00 15.28
CA GLN A 17 -7.86 -3.56 16.61
C GLN A 17 -9.13 -3.80 17.45
N THR A 18 -10.20 -3.05 17.22
CA THR A 18 -11.35 -2.94 18.15
C THR A 18 -12.56 -3.79 17.74
N ASP A 19 -12.34 -4.93 17.07
CA ASP A 19 -13.33 -5.79 16.38
C ASP A 19 -13.73 -5.29 14.99
N VAL A 20 -12.90 -5.67 14.01
CA VAL A 20 -13.32 -5.70 12.62
C VAL A 20 -13.80 -7.10 12.27
N GLY A 21 -15.03 -7.18 11.74
CA GLY A 21 -15.61 -8.41 11.24
C GLY A 21 -14.74 -9.02 10.14
N PHE A 22 -14.65 -10.34 10.13
CA PHE A 22 -13.96 -11.10 9.09
C PHE A 22 -14.46 -10.67 7.70
N GLY A 23 -13.55 -10.34 6.77
CA GLY A 23 -13.86 -9.91 5.39
C GLY A 23 -13.62 -8.43 5.10
N LEU A 24 -13.69 -7.55 6.11
CA LEU A 24 -13.44 -6.11 5.92
C LEU A 24 -12.00 -5.79 5.49
N LEU A 25 -11.02 -6.63 5.86
CA LEU A 25 -9.66 -6.48 5.37
C LEU A 25 -9.58 -6.72 3.85
N GLY A 26 -10.22 -7.78 3.36
CA GLY A 26 -10.20 -8.13 1.95
C GLY A 26 -10.91 -7.09 1.10
N GLU A 27 -12.11 -6.67 1.51
CA GLU A 27 -12.85 -5.57 0.85
C GLU A 27 -12.05 -4.27 0.82
N LEU A 28 -11.33 -3.95 1.91
CA LEU A 28 -10.46 -2.80 1.98
C LEU A 28 -9.31 -2.89 0.96
N LEU A 29 -8.64 -4.04 0.90
CA LEU A 29 -7.54 -4.27 -0.05
C LEU A 29 -8.01 -4.18 -1.49
N VAL A 30 -9.18 -4.75 -1.81
CA VAL A 30 -9.78 -4.65 -3.15
C VAL A 30 -10.11 -3.19 -3.49
N ALA A 31 -10.75 -2.46 -2.58
CA ALA A 31 -11.09 -1.05 -2.80
C ALA A 31 -9.85 -0.15 -2.97
N LEU A 32 -8.74 -0.48 -2.31
CA LEU A 32 -7.45 0.18 -2.53
C LEU A 32 -6.87 -0.20 -3.89
N ALA A 33 -6.86 -1.49 -4.24
CA ALA A 33 -6.36 -1.98 -5.52
C ALA A 33 -7.07 -1.33 -6.72
N ASP A 34 -8.38 -1.11 -6.63
CA ASP A 34 -9.18 -0.58 -7.74
C ASP A 34 -9.00 0.93 -7.96
N HIS A 35 -8.68 1.68 -6.90
CA HIS A 35 -8.70 3.15 -6.94
C HIS A 35 -7.35 3.82 -6.65
N VAL A 36 -6.31 3.07 -6.28
CA VAL A 36 -4.99 3.63 -5.95
C VAL A 36 -4.38 4.40 -7.13
N GLY A 37 -4.02 5.66 -6.89
CA GLY A 37 -3.25 6.50 -7.80
C GLY A 37 -1.86 6.85 -7.26
N PRO A 38 -0.97 7.43 -8.08
CA PRO A 38 0.39 7.81 -7.68
C PRO A 38 0.42 8.76 -6.48
N ALA A 39 -0.55 9.70 -6.40
CA ALA A 39 -0.67 10.65 -5.31
C ALA A 39 -1.11 10.01 -3.98
N ASP A 40 -1.71 8.82 -4.03
CA ASP A 40 -2.23 8.13 -2.85
C ASP A 40 -1.23 7.13 -2.26
N ARG A 41 -0.10 6.88 -2.95
CA ARG A 41 0.92 5.88 -2.61
C ARG A 41 1.34 5.94 -1.13
N ALA A 42 1.74 7.11 -0.65
CA ALA A 42 2.14 7.36 0.74
C ALA A 42 1.02 6.97 1.73
N GLY A 43 -0.21 7.39 1.44
CA GLY A 43 -1.38 7.15 2.28
C GLY A 43 -1.73 5.66 2.34
N VAL A 44 -1.70 4.98 1.19
CA VAL A 44 -1.98 3.55 1.08
C VAL A 44 -0.93 2.72 1.83
N LEU A 45 0.36 3.04 1.67
CA LEU A 45 1.43 2.38 2.43
C LEU A 45 1.27 2.56 3.94
N GLY A 46 0.92 3.77 4.39
CA GLY A 46 0.61 4.03 5.80
C GLY A 46 -0.58 3.22 6.32
N ILE A 47 -1.62 3.03 5.49
CA ILE A 47 -2.76 2.16 5.81
C ILE A 47 -2.33 0.71 5.92
N LEU A 48 -1.65 0.16 4.92
CA LEU A 48 -1.15 -1.21 4.92
C LEU A 48 -0.25 -1.50 6.13
N ARG A 49 0.66 -0.58 6.48
CA ARG A 49 1.50 -0.69 7.68
C ARG A 49 0.68 -0.72 8.96
N SER A 50 -0.31 0.15 9.06
CA SER A 50 -1.17 0.20 10.24
C SER A 50 -2.02 -1.06 10.38
N LEU A 51 -2.48 -1.64 9.27
CA LEU A 51 -3.17 -2.92 9.24
C LEU A 51 -2.26 -4.07 9.64
N ALA A 52 -1.04 -4.13 9.09
CA ALA A 52 -0.04 -5.13 9.41
C ALA A 52 0.38 -5.10 10.89
N SER A 53 0.41 -3.90 11.49
CA SER A 53 0.69 -3.73 12.92
C SER A 53 -0.43 -4.21 13.85
N THR A 54 -1.59 -4.60 13.32
CA THR A 54 -2.69 -5.12 14.14
C THR A 54 -2.46 -6.60 14.50
N GLY A 55 -2.72 -6.98 15.75
CA GLY A 55 -2.49 -8.35 16.22
C GLY A 55 -3.34 -9.44 15.54
N ARG A 56 -4.38 -9.07 14.78
CA ARG A 56 -5.24 -10.02 14.02
C ARG A 56 -4.92 -10.05 12.52
N PHE A 57 -3.86 -9.37 12.08
CA PHE A 57 -3.51 -9.26 10.67
C PHE A 57 -3.27 -10.62 10.01
N THR A 58 -2.41 -11.46 10.58
CA THR A 58 -2.07 -12.79 10.06
C THR A 58 -3.30 -13.69 9.90
N LEU A 59 -4.25 -13.62 10.84
CA LEU A 59 -5.51 -14.37 10.77
C LEU A 59 -6.42 -13.84 9.65
N ASN A 60 -6.57 -12.52 9.52
CA ASN A 60 -7.38 -11.94 8.45
C ASN A 60 -6.78 -12.23 7.06
N LEU A 61 -5.44 -12.19 6.93
CA LEU A 61 -4.73 -12.55 5.71
C LEU A 61 -4.92 -14.04 5.32
N SER A 62 -4.99 -14.91 6.32
CA SER A 62 -5.26 -16.35 6.12
C SER A 62 -6.69 -16.63 5.65
N LEU A 63 -7.61 -15.71 5.94
CA LEU A 63 -9.03 -15.81 5.61
C LEU A 63 -9.40 -15.11 4.30
N LEU A 64 -8.44 -14.42 3.66
CA LEU A 64 -8.66 -13.83 2.34
C LEU A 64 -8.98 -14.92 1.32
N SER A 65 -10.00 -14.66 0.52
CA SER A 65 -10.31 -15.43 -0.68
C SER A 65 -9.21 -15.28 -1.74
N GLN A 66 -9.21 -16.19 -2.70
CA GLN A 66 -8.26 -16.14 -3.82
C GLN A 66 -8.37 -14.81 -4.58
N ALA A 67 -9.59 -14.31 -4.81
CA ALA A 67 -9.83 -13.06 -5.52
C ALA A 67 -9.22 -11.86 -4.77
N GLU A 68 -9.40 -11.78 -3.46
CA GLU A 68 -8.85 -10.70 -2.65
C GLU A 68 -7.32 -10.76 -2.59
N ARG A 69 -6.73 -11.96 -2.58
CA ARG A 69 -5.28 -12.14 -2.67
C ARG A 69 -4.73 -11.63 -4.00
N GLU A 70 -5.37 -11.96 -5.12
CA GLU A 70 -4.97 -11.44 -6.43
C GLU A 70 -5.09 -9.91 -6.49
N SER A 71 -6.18 -9.34 -5.98
CA SER A 71 -6.32 -7.87 -5.87
C SER A 71 -5.22 -7.26 -5.00
N CYS A 72 -4.86 -7.92 -3.90
CA CYS A 72 -3.73 -7.51 -3.05
C CYS A 72 -2.40 -7.56 -3.82
N LYS A 73 -2.11 -8.63 -4.58
CA LYS A 73 -0.94 -8.67 -5.46
C LYS A 73 -0.93 -7.52 -6.47
N GLY A 74 -2.07 -7.27 -7.12
CA GLY A 74 -2.22 -6.16 -8.06
C GLY A 74 -1.98 -4.80 -7.41
N LEU A 75 -2.43 -4.60 -6.16
CA LEU A 75 -2.16 -3.39 -5.39
C LEU A 75 -0.65 -3.18 -5.18
N PHE A 76 0.05 -4.21 -4.71
CA PHE A 76 1.50 -4.14 -4.48
C PHE A 76 2.28 -3.91 -5.78
N GLN A 77 1.89 -4.53 -6.88
CA GLN A 77 2.49 -4.28 -8.19
C GLN A 77 2.30 -2.84 -8.66
N LYS A 78 1.10 -2.27 -8.48
CA LYS A 78 0.83 -0.85 -8.77
C LYS A 78 1.70 0.07 -7.92
N LEU A 79 1.81 -0.19 -6.62
CA LEU A 79 2.63 0.59 -5.70
C LEU A 79 4.13 0.51 -6.03
N GLN A 80 4.62 -0.64 -6.50
CA GLN A 80 6.00 -0.81 -6.98
C GLN A 80 6.22 -0.04 -8.29
N ALA A 81 5.31 -0.15 -9.25
CA ALA A 81 5.41 0.57 -10.52
C ALA A 81 5.44 2.10 -10.35
N MET A 82 4.77 2.63 -9.32
CA MET A 82 4.78 4.05 -8.96
C MET A 82 6.09 4.49 -8.28
N GLY A 83 6.82 3.56 -7.67
CA GLY A 83 8.05 3.84 -6.92
C GLY A 83 9.33 3.79 -7.72
N VAL A 84 9.34 3.05 -8.83
CA VAL A 84 10.52 2.92 -9.67
C VAL A 84 10.68 4.19 -10.52
N PRO A 85 11.70 5.03 -10.30
CA PRO A 85 11.92 6.27 -11.07
C PRO A 85 12.43 6.00 -12.50
N GLY A 86 12.26 4.78 -13.02
CA GLY A 86 12.96 4.27 -14.20
C GLY A 86 12.10 3.61 -15.27
N SER A 87 10.77 3.52 -15.12
CA SER A 87 9.91 2.91 -16.14
C SER A 87 9.10 3.92 -16.95
N MET A 88 9.74 5.00 -17.37
CA MET A 88 9.39 5.69 -18.61
C MET A 88 10.69 5.93 -19.39
N LYS A 89 11.20 4.87 -20.01
CA LYS A 89 12.06 5.04 -21.19
C LYS A 89 11.18 5.60 -22.29
N GLU A 90 11.12 6.92 -22.43
CA GLU A 90 10.98 7.58 -23.72
C GLU A 90 11.18 9.10 -23.56
N GLY A 91 12.43 9.52 -23.77
CA GLY A 91 12.75 10.86 -24.27
C GLY A 91 12.99 11.97 -23.25
N LEU A 92 14.13 12.66 -23.44
CA LEU A 92 14.48 14.02 -23.00
C LEU A 92 15.06 14.11 -21.58
N SER A 93 16.39 14.04 -21.44
CA SER A 93 17.35 15.16 -21.53
C SER A 93 17.43 15.98 -20.23
N TRP A 94 18.46 15.63 -19.43
CA TRP A 94 19.27 16.46 -18.53
C TRP A 94 18.66 17.77 -18.00
N GLU A 95 18.19 17.77 -16.74
CA GLU A 95 18.26 18.93 -15.81
C GLU A 95 18.33 18.40 -14.36
N GLU A 96 19.55 18.25 -13.82
CA GLU A 96 19.89 17.65 -12.53
C GLU A 96 19.76 18.62 -11.33
N GLN A 97 18.73 19.46 -11.27
CA GLN A 97 18.66 20.50 -10.21
C GLN A 97 17.32 20.49 -9.48
N GLY A 98 17.23 19.65 -8.43
CA GLY A 98 16.11 19.66 -7.48
C GLY A 98 15.80 18.34 -6.74
N LEU A 99 16.61 17.28 -6.91
CA LEU A 99 16.22 15.90 -6.56
C LEU A 99 16.50 15.46 -5.12
N GLU A 100 17.09 16.29 -4.26
CA GLU A 100 17.57 15.83 -2.94
C GLU A 100 16.45 15.72 -1.88
N GLU A 101 15.37 16.50 -1.96
CA GLU A 101 14.27 16.45 -0.97
C GLU A 101 13.15 15.45 -1.33
N GLN A 102 12.98 15.11 -2.61
CA GLN A 102 11.94 14.15 -3.05
C GLN A 102 12.40 12.69 -3.01
N SER A 103 13.72 12.45 -2.99
CA SER A 103 14.31 11.11 -2.97
C SER A 103 14.16 10.42 -1.60
N GLY A 104 14.22 11.18 -0.50
CA GLY A 104 14.11 10.63 0.85
C GLY A 104 12.75 9.97 1.13
N GLY A 105 11.66 10.65 0.76
CA GLY A 105 10.29 10.14 0.94
C GLY A 105 10.00 8.90 0.08
N LEU A 106 10.35 8.94 -1.21
CA LEU A 106 10.19 7.80 -2.11
C LEU A 106 10.99 6.57 -1.66
N GLN A 107 12.18 6.79 -1.09
CA GLN A 107 13.04 5.71 -0.60
C GLN A 107 12.53 5.10 0.72
N GLU A 108 11.91 5.90 1.60
CA GLU A 108 11.17 5.39 2.77
C GLU A 108 9.93 4.59 2.35
N GLU A 109 9.18 5.08 1.37
CA GLU A 109 8.03 4.37 0.80
C GLU A 109 8.43 3.02 0.20
N GLU A 110 9.56 2.96 -0.52
CA GLU A 110 10.07 1.72 -1.12
C GLU A 110 10.44 0.68 -0.05
N ARG A 111 11.09 1.12 1.03
CA ARG A 111 11.44 0.25 2.17
C ARG A 111 10.19 -0.28 2.87
N LEU A 112 9.21 0.59 3.10
CA LEU A 112 7.92 0.22 3.67
C LEU A 112 7.20 -0.78 2.77
N LEU A 113 7.22 -0.57 1.46
CA LEU A 113 6.62 -1.47 0.49
C LEU A 113 7.25 -2.86 0.51
N GLN A 114 8.58 -2.95 0.60
CA GLN A 114 9.29 -4.23 0.73
C GLN A 114 8.93 -4.95 2.04
N GLU A 115 8.94 -4.26 3.18
CA GLU A 115 8.54 -4.83 4.46
C GLU A 115 7.09 -5.35 4.41
N LEU A 116 6.20 -4.60 3.77
CA LEU A 116 4.81 -4.98 3.59
C LEU A 116 4.62 -6.18 2.65
N LEU A 117 5.40 -6.29 1.57
CA LEU A 117 5.38 -7.46 0.68
C LEU A 117 5.71 -8.75 1.44
N GLU A 118 6.75 -8.70 2.28
CA GLU A 118 7.14 -9.84 3.14
C GLU A 118 6.03 -10.19 4.13
N LEU A 119 5.44 -9.19 4.79
CA LEU A 119 4.37 -9.41 5.78
C LEU A 119 3.09 -9.97 5.16
N TYR A 120 2.73 -9.50 3.96
CA TYR A 120 1.52 -9.96 3.27
C TYR A 120 1.75 -11.28 2.50
N GLN A 121 2.98 -11.83 2.47
CA GLN A 121 3.36 -13.05 1.72
C GLN A 121 2.89 -13.02 0.26
N VAL A 122 3.02 -11.83 -0.34
CA VAL A 122 2.60 -11.56 -1.72
C VAL A 122 3.81 -11.82 -2.60
N ASP A 123 3.99 -13.09 -2.98
CA ASP A 123 5.02 -13.53 -3.95
C ASP A 123 4.60 -13.20 -5.39
#